data_AF-A0A285X8G7-F1
#
_entry.id   AF-A0A285X8G7-F1
#
_cell.length_a   1.000
_cell.length_b   1.000
_cell.length_c   1.000
_cell.angle_alpha   90.00
_cell.angle_beta   90.00
_cell.angle_gamma   90.00
#
_symmetry.space_group_name_H-M   'P 1'
#
loop_
_entity.id
_entity.type
_entity.pdbx_description
1 polymer ?
#
loop_
_entity_poly.entity_id
_entity_poly.type
_entity_poly.pdbx_seq_one_letter_code
_entity_poly.pdbx_strand_id
1 'polypeptide(L)'
;MRTPSLETLEESEPDIKDKLLQLIEDGDATVILSSEYTQSLNDLIKSEFISIENDRLQLTEKGQRAKILGIKKVSEQNPPAPETMVLNDFTPLQASKGVSNRSFLILLFFFLISLMAIAAMVITK
;
A
#
# COMPACT_ATOMS: atom_id res chain seq x y z
N MET A 1 -13.58 -46.93 -30.94
CA MET A 1 -14.20 -45.59 -31.14
C MET A 1 -14.21 -44.89 -29.78
N ARG A 2 -13.44 -43.80 -29.65
CA ARG A 2 -13.38 -42.98 -28.43
C ARG A 2 -14.65 -42.14 -28.38
N THR A 3 -15.49 -42.36 -27.38
CA THR A 3 -16.51 -41.39 -26.99
C THR A 3 -15.81 -40.17 -26.36
N PRO A 4 -16.15 -38.94 -26.75
CA PRO A 4 -15.60 -37.76 -26.11
C PRO A 4 -16.12 -37.70 -24.67
N SER A 5 -15.18 -37.54 -23.74
CA SER A 5 -15.42 -37.22 -22.34
C SER A 5 -16.31 -35.98 -22.24
N LEU A 6 -17.45 -36.12 -21.57
CA LEU A 6 -18.24 -35.02 -21.04
C LEU A 6 -17.32 -34.19 -20.15
N GLU A 7 -16.81 -33.09 -20.69
CA GLU A 7 -16.20 -32.02 -19.92
C GLU A 7 -17.23 -31.59 -18.89
N THR A 8 -16.92 -31.96 -17.64
CA THR A 8 -17.53 -31.41 -16.45
C THR A 8 -17.42 -29.89 -16.58
N LEU A 9 -18.53 -29.24 -16.95
CA LEU A 9 -18.72 -27.83 -16.67
C LEU A 9 -18.69 -27.74 -15.15
N GLU A 10 -17.50 -27.56 -14.58
CA GLU A 10 -17.34 -27.04 -13.23
C GLU A 10 -18.05 -25.69 -13.25
N GLU A 11 -19.32 -25.71 -12.87
CA GLU A 11 -20.03 -24.58 -12.30
C GLU A 11 -19.27 -24.24 -11.02
N SER A 12 -18.11 -23.59 -11.19
CA SER A 12 -17.30 -23.09 -10.11
C SER A 12 -18.17 -22.04 -9.44
N GLU A 13 -18.65 -22.35 -8.23
CA GLU A 13 -19.28 -21.37 -7.36
C GLU A 13 -18.49 -20.06 -7.45
N PRO A 14 -19.17 -18.90 -7.60
CA PRO A 14 -18.46 -17.64 -7.75
C PRO A 14 -17.51 -17.49 -6.57
N ASP A 15 -16.22 -17.39 -6.87
CA ASP A 15 -15.19 -17.22 -5.84
C ASP A 15 -15.60 -16.02 -4.98
N ILE A 16 -15.43 -16.14 -3.66
CA ILE A 16 -15.67 -15.06 -2.70
C ILE A 16 -14.99 -13.77 -3.18
N LYS A 17 -13.84 -13.91 -3.87
CA LYS A 17 -13.11 -12.81 -4.48
C LYS A 17 -13.82 -12.19 -5.69
N ASP A 18 -14.48 -12.98 -6.55
CA ASP A 18 -15.24 -12.46 -7.70
C ASP A 18 -16.47 -11.66 -7.23
N LYS A 19 -17.17 -12.17 -6.20
CA LYS A 19 -18.28 -11.44 -5.54
C LYS A 19 -17.80 -10.14 -4.90
N LEU A 20 -16.60 -10.13 -4.33
CA LEU A 20 -16.00 -8.95 -3.71
C LEU A 20 -15.68 -7.86 -4.74
N LEU A 21 -15.21 -8.22 -5.95
CA LEU A 21 -15.00 -7.25 -7.02
C LEU A 21 -16.31 -6.55 -7.42
N GLN A 22 -17.42 -7.30 -7.47
CA GLN A 22 -18.74 -6.73 -7.74
C GLN A 22 -19.19 -5.76 -6.65
N LEU A 23 -19.04 -6.14 -5.37
CA LEU A 23 -19.41 -5.28 -4.24
C LEU A 23 -18.64 -3.95 -4.21
N ILE A 24 -17.38 -3.97 -4.62
CA ILE A 24 -16.52 -2.76 -4.69
C ILE A 24 -17.00 -1.80 -5.77
N GLU A 25 -17.41 -2.31 -6.93
CA GLU A 25 -17.99 -1.50 -7.99
C GLU A 25 -19.34 -0.91 -7.59
N ASP A 26 -20.17 -1.69 -6.90
CA ASP A 26 -21.44 -1.24 -6.36
C ASP A 26 -21.28 -0.22 -5.22
N GLY A 27 -20.07 -0.07 -4.68
CA GLY A 27 -19.72 0.94 -3.66
C GLY A 27 -20.23 0.61 -2.26
N ASP A 28 -20.59 -0.64 -1.98
CA ASP A 28 -21.12 -1.04 -0.67
C ASP A 28 -20.00 -1.36 0.33
N ALA A 29 -19.41 -0.30 0.89
CA ALA A 29 -18.34 -0.41 1.89
C ALA A 29 -18.72 -1.20 3.15
N THR A 30 -20.01 -1.29 3.48
CA THR A 30 -20.49 -1.96 4.71
C THR A 30 -20.35 -3.47 4.59
N VAL A 31 -20.67 -4.02 3.42
CA VAL A 31 -20.56 -5.45 3.15
C VAL A 31 -19.10 -5.86 2.94
N ILE A 32 -18.32 -5.01 2.27
CA ILE A 32 -16.89 -5.25 1.96
C ILE A 32 -16.03 -5.37 3.21
N LEU A 33 -16.31 -4.58 4.26
CA LEU A 33 -15.53 -4.56 5.51
C LEU A 33 -15.97 -5.60 6.55
N SER A 34 -16.91 -6.47 6.21
CA SER A 34 -17.28 -7.59 7.08
C SER A 34 -16.12 -8.59 7.21
N SER A 35 -16.08 -9.31 8.33
CA SER A 35 -14.98 -10.25 8.66
C SER A 35 -14.82 -11.37 7.62
N GLU A 36 -15.89 -11.71 6.89
CA GLU A 36 -15.90 -12.74 5.85
C GLU A 36 -15.05 -12.35 4.64
N TYR A 37 -15.06 -11.07 4.25
CA TYR A 37 -14.36 -10.58 3.05
C TYR A 37 -13.00 -9.96 3.34
N THR A 38 -12.65 -9.74 4.61
CA THR A 38 -11.41 -9.03 5.01
C THR A 38 -10.14 -9.69 4.47
N GLN A 39 -10.05 -11.03 4.53
CA GLN A 39 -8.88 -11.75 4.02
C GLN A 39 -8.80 -11.67 2.49
N SER A 40 -9.92 -11.92 1.81
CA SER A 40 -10.04 -11.81 0.35
C SER A 40 -9.75 -10.39 -0.16
N LEU A 41 -10.17 -9.37 0.58
CA LEU A 41 -9.90 -7.97 0.29
C LEU A 41 -8.41 -7.67 0.35
N ASN A 42 -7.74 -8.13 1.40
CA ASN A 42 -6.29 -7.98 1.52
C ASN A 42 -5.54 -8.69 0.38
N ASP A 43 -5.97 -9.89 0.00
CA ASP A 43 -5.38 -10.63 -1.13
C ASP A 43 -5.53 -9.87 -2.45
N LEU A 44 -6.71 -9.29 -2.70
CA LEU A 44 -6.98 -8.53 -3.92
C LEU A 44 -6.22 -7.21 -3.98
N ILE A 45 -6.01 -6.55 -2.83
CA ILE A 45 -5.14 -5.37 -2.73
C ILE A 45 -3.69 -5.76 -3.00
N LYS A 46 -3.18 -6.80 -2.35
CA LYS A 46 -1.80 -7.32 -2.56
C LYS A 46 -1.55 -7.73 -4.00
N SER A 47 -2.56 -8.30 -4.64
CA SER A 47 -2.48 -8.76 -6.03
C SER A 47 -2.81 -7.65 -7.04
N GLU A 48 -2.93 -6.40 -6.59
CA GLU A 48 -3.16 -5.19 -7.40
C GLU A 48 -4.46 -5.23 -8.22
N PHE A 49 -5.47 -6.01 -7.80
CA PHE A 49 -6.80 -5.99 -8.39
C PHE A 49 -7.64 -4.81 -7.88
N ILE A 50 -7.35 -4.32 -6.67
CA ILE A 50 -8.03 -3.20 -6.03
C ILE A 50 -6.98 -2.19 -5.55
N SER A 51 -7.27 -0.91 -5.72
CA SER A 51 -6.50 0.21 -5.16
C SER A 51 -7.34 0.97 -4.14
N ILE A 52 -6.69 1.59 -3.15
CA ILE A 52 -7.32 2.51 -2.21
C ILE A 52 -6.93 3.92 -2.62
N GLU A 53 -7.90 4.66 -3.16
CA GLU A 53 -7.71 6.04 -3.61
C GLU A 53 -8.78 6.94 -2.99
N ASN A 54 -8.36 8.03 -2.35
CA ASN A 54 -9.25 8.97 -1.66
C ASN A 54 -10.18 8.28 -0.63
N ASP A 55 -9.62 7.38 0.17
CA ASP A 55 -10.34 6.57 1.16
C ASP A 55 -11.47 5.70 0.59
N ARG A 56 -11.40 5.39 -0.72
CA ARG A 56 -12.36 4.52 -1.42
C ARG A 56 -11.64 3.36 -2.08
N LEU A 57 -12.25 2.18 -2.00
CA LEU A 57 -11.82 1.01 -2.77
C LEU A 57 -12.24 1.19 -4.22
N GLN A 58 -11.29 1.04 -5.14
CA GLN A 58 -11.52 1.17 -6.57
C GLN A 58 -10.90 -0.02 -7.30
N LEU A 59 -11.60 -0.53 -8.31
CA LEU A 59 -11.05 -1.58 -9.17
C LEU A 59 -9.94 -0.99 -10.06
N THR A 60 -8.78 -1.63 -10.07
CA THR A 60 -7.71 -1.31 -11.03
C THR A 60 -8.07 -1.84 -12.42
N GLU A 61 -7.30 -1.49 -13.45
CA GLU A 61 -7.47 -2.11 -14.78
C GLU A 61 -7.40 -3.64 -14.72
N LYS A 62 -6.56 -4.18 -13.82
CA LYS A 62 -6.44 -5.62 -13.58
C LYS A 62 -7.70 -6.18 -12.91
N GLY A 63 -8.25 -5.47 -11.92
CA GLY A 63 -9.53 -5.81 -11.27
C GLY A 63 -10.70 -5.82 -12.24
N GLN A 64 -10.79 -4.82 -13.12
CA GLN A 64 -11.83 -4.75 -14.15
C GLN A 64 -11.76 -5.92 -15.13
N ARG A 65 -10.56 -6.33 -15.55
CA ARG A 65 -10.38 -7.54 -16.38
C ARG A 65 -10.73 -8.81 -15.62
N ALA A 66 -10.37 -8.89 -14.34
CA ALA A 66 -10.68 -10.02 -13.48
C ALA A 66 -12.19 -10.21 -13.29
N LYS A 67 -12.97 -9.13 -13.22
CA LYS A 67 -14.45 -9.21 -13.23
C LYS A 67 -15.00 -9.91 -14.49
N ILE A 68 -14.43 -9.62 -15.66
CA ILE A 68 -14.93 -10.14 -16.95
C ILE A 68 -14.48 -11.58 -17.19
N LEU A 69 -13.24 -11.90 -16.83
CA LEU A 69 -12.58 -13.17 -17.16
C LEU A 69 -12.52 -14.16 -15.99
N GLY A 70 -12.79 -13.70 -14.77
CA GLY A 70 -12.54 -14.40 -13.52
C GLY A 70 -11.12 -14.17 -12.99
N ILE A 71 -10.97 -14.02 -11.68
CA ILE A 71 -9.67 -13.77 -11.03
C ILE A 71 -8.66 -14.87 -11.34
N LYS A 72 -9.09 -16.13 -11.35
CA LYS A 72 -8.25 -17.29 -11.64
C LYS A 72 -7.55 -17.16 -13.01
N LYS A 73 -8.29 -16.79 -14.06
CA LYS A 73 -7.74 -16.65 -15.41
C LYS A 73 -6.78 -15.47 -15.53
N VAL A 74 -7.07 -14.35 -14.86
CA VAL A 74 -6.18 -13.17 -14.90
C VAL A 74 -4.91 -13.41 -14.07
N SER A 75 -5.01 -14.14 -12.97
CA SER A 75 -3.86 -14.52 -12.15
C SER A 75 -2.95 -15.54 -12.86
N GLU A 76 -3.48 -16.39 -13.73
CA GLU A 76 -2.69 -17.32 -14.54
C GLU A 76 -1.98 -16.62 -15.72
N GLN A 77 -2.59 -15.59 -16.30
CA GLN A 77 -2.03 -14.83 -17.42
C GLN A 77 -0.93 -13.85 -17.00
N ASN A 78 -0.97 -13.38 -15.76
CA ASN A 78 0.03 -12.48 -15.20
C ASN A 78 0.31 -12.94 -13.77
N PRO A 79 1.10 -14.02 -13.60
CA PRO A 79 1.38 -14.56 -12.29
C PRO A 79 1.93 -13.44 -11.41
N PRO A 80 1.40 -13.24 -10.19
CA PRO A 80 2.01 -12.30 -9.26
C PRO A 80 3.49 -12.66 -9.18
N ALA A 81 4.35 -11.65 -9.29
CA ALA A 81 5.78 -11.87 -9.18
C ALA A 81 6.01 -12.76 -7.95
N PRO A 82 6.71 -13.91 -8.09
CA PRO A 82 6.88 -14.83 -6.97
C PRO A 82 7.37 -14.00 -5.79
N GLU A 83 6.72 -14.16 -4.64
CA GLU A 83 7.24 -13.68 -3.37
C GLU A 83 8.62 -14.32 -3.21
N THR A 84 9.62 -13.62 -3.72
CA THR A 84 10.99 -13.93 -3.43
C THR A 84 11.11 -13.63 -1.94
N MET A 85 11.07 -14.69 -1.15
CA MET A 85 11.67 -14.72 0.18
C MET A 85 13.16 -14.44 -0.02
N VAL A 86 13.50 -13.20 -0.34
CA VAL A 86 14.85 -12.67 -0.18
C VAL A 86 14.95 -12.31 1.30
N LEU A 87 15.20 -13.34 2.10
CA LEU A 87 15.91 -13.18 3.36
C LEU A 87 17.35 -12.84 2.99
N ASN A 88 17.59 -11.61 2.52
CA ASN A 88 18.91 -11.03 2.38
C ASN A 88 18.76 -9.51 2.25
N ASP A 89 19.66 -8.83 2.96
CA ASP A 89 19.88 -7.38 2.99
C ASP A 89 18.90 -6.57 3.84
N PHE A 90 18.90 -6.90 5.13
CA PHE A 90 18.85 -5.83 6.11
C PHE A 90 20.00 -4.86 5.85
N THR A 91 19.62 -3.60 5.60
CA THR A 91 20.36 -2.32 5.66
C THR A 91 20.95 -1.82 4.32
N PRO A 92 20.82 -0.50 4.00
CA PRO A 92 21.27 0.57 4.89
C PRO A 92 20.22 1.63 5.24
N LEU A 93 20.31 2.05 6.51
CA LEU A 93 20.12 3.41 7.00
C LEU A 93 19.16 4.28 6.18
N GLN A 94 18.00 4.58 6.77
CA GLN A 94 17.48 5.93 6.66
C GLN A 94 18.61 6.88 7.06
N ALA A 95 19.28 7.46 6.07
CA ALA A 95 20.02 8.68 6.25
C ALA A 95 18.97 9.73 6.62
N SER A 96 18.66 9.82 7.91
CA SER A 96 18.17 11.05 8.52
C SER A 96 19.07 12.13 7.96
N LYS A 97 18.53 12.98 7.09
CA LYS A 97 19.21 14.18 6.62
C LYS A 97 19.49 14.98 7.87
N GLY A 98 20.68 14.80 8.45
CA GLY A 98 21.15 15.56 9.59
C GLY A 98 21.04 17.01 9.20
N VAL A 99 20.09 17.72 9.82
CA VAL A 99 19.95 19.16 9.65
C VAL A 99 21.30 19.74 10.03
N SER A 100 21.98 20.33 9.06
CA SER A 100 23.32 20.88 9.26
C SER A 100 23.23 21.97 10.34
N ASN A 101 23.70 21.65 11.55
CA ASN A 101 23.68 22.53 12.72
C ASN A 101 24.50 23.82 12.56
N ARG A 102 25.07 24.09 11.37
CA ARG A 102 25.82 25.31 11.07
C ARG A 102 24.96 26.56 11.28
N SER A 103 23.71 26.56 10.81
CA SER A 103 22.80 27.70 11.00
C SER A 103 22.45 27.90 12.48
N PHE A 104 22.28 26.80 13.24
CA PHE A 104 22.03 26.85 14.67
C PHE A 104 23.23 27.42 15.44
N LEU A 105 24.46 27.01 15.09
CA LEU A 105 25.69 27.54 15.70
C LEU A 105 25.88 29.03 15.43
N ILE A 106 25.53 29.51 14.23
CA ILE A 106 25.59 30.94 13.90
C ILE A 106 24.60 31.72 14.76
N LEU A 107 23.34 31.25 14.87
CA LEU A 107 22.34 31.89 15.74
C LEU A 107 22.76 31.90 17.21
N LEU A 108 23.32 30.80 17.70
CA LEU A 108 23.84 30.69 19.06
C LEU A 108 24.97 31.70 19.33
N PHE A 109 25.87 31.87 18.36
CA PHE A 109 26.97 32.83 18.48
C PHE A 109 26.48 34.28 18.60
N PHE A 110 25.53 34.69 17.75
CA PHE A 110 24.92 36.02 17.85
C PHE A 110 24.16 36.22 19.17
N PHE A 111 23.47 35.17 19.64
CA PHE A 111 22.78 35.21 20.92
C PHE A 111 23.75 35.45 22.09
N LEU A 112 24.88 34.75 22.12
CA LEU A 112 25.91 34.92 23.15
C LEU A 112 26.54 36.33 23.13
N ILE A 113 26.83 36.87 21.95
CA ILE A 113 27.34 38.26 21.83
C ILE A 113 26.33 39.26 22.39
N SER A 114 25.04 39.11 22.04
CA SER A 114 23.98 39.96 22.57
C SER A 114 23.90 39.90 24.09
N LEU A 115 24.02 38.70 24.67
CA LEU A 115 23.98 38.49 26.11
C LEU A 115 25.18 39.16 26.82
N MET A 116 26.37 39.07 26.22
CA MET A 116 27.57 39.75 26.73
C MET A 116 27.45 41.28 26.63
N ALA A 117 26.87 41.81 25.56
CA ALA A 117 26.63 43.25 25.41
C ALA A 117 25.67 43.79 26.48
N ILE A 118 24.59 43.05 26.76
CA ILE A 118 23.63 43.40 27.83
C ILE A 118 24.34 43.32 29.20
N ALA A 119 25.08 42.25 29.48
CA ALA A 119 25.80 42.10 30.74
C ALA A 119 26.82 43.22 30.96
N ALA A 120 27.59 43.58 29.93
CA ALA A 120 28.54 44.69 29.98
C ALA A 120 27.84 46.03 30.24
N MET A 121 26.70 46.28 29.59
CA MET A 121 25.91 47.50 29.82
C MET A 121 25.37 47.59 31.25
N VAL A 122 24.99 46.46 31.85
CA VAL A 122 24.52 46.40 33.25
C VAL A 122 25.67 46.61 34.24
N ILE A 123 26.88 46.11 33.95
CA ILE A 123 28.05 46.25 34.84
C ILE A 123 28.66 47.66 34.79
N THR A 124 28.54 48.36 33.67
CA THR A 124 29.15 49.70 33.48
C THR A 124 28.26 50.84 34.03
N LYS A 125 27.15 50.52 34.69
CA LYS A 125 26.21 51.47 35.28
C LYS A 125 26.27 51.39 36.80
#